data_AF-A0A9R1X1N7-F1
#
_entry.id   AF-A0A9R1X1N7-F1
#
_cell.length_a   1.000
_cell.length_b   1.000
_cell.length_c   1.000
_cell.angle_alpha   90.00
_cell.angle_beta   90.00
_cell.angle_gamma   90.00
#
_symmetry.space_group_name_H-M   'P 1'
#
loop_
_entity.id
_entity.type
_entity.pdbx_description
1 polymer ?
#
loop_
_entity_poly.entity_id
_entity_poly.type
_entity_poly.pdbx_seq_one_letter_code
_entity_poly.pdbx_strand_id
1 'polypeptide(L)'
;MEEIGKLNPRARQSLESHPLNRCTLAHDGGMRYGLLTTNLSEIFNSVLKGARFLPITACVQLTFYRMVHYFEVRRPLGSSYQAHGDTHTPHVVVKQVA
;
A
#
# COMPACT_ATOMS: atom_id res chain seq x y z
N MET A 1 8.91 -4.52 22.47
CA MET A 1 9.67 -3.26 22.59
C MET A 1 10.90 -3.40 23.50
N GLU A 2 10.85 -4.22 24.57
CA GLU A 2 12.02 -4.43 25.45
C GLU A 2 13.25 -5.00 24.74
N GLU A 3 13.08 -6.04 23.91
CA GLU A 3 14.19 -6.62 23.14
C GLU A 3 14.85 -5.62 22.16
N ILE A 4 14.06 -4.73 21.55
CA ILE A 4 14.58 -3.64 20.71
C ILE A 4 15.36 -2.62 21.54
N GLY A 5 14.87 -2.32 22.76
CA GLY A 5 15.57 -1.43 23.69
C GLY A 5 16.91 -1.97 24.18
N LYS A 6 17.04 -3.30 24.31
CA LYS A 6 18.31 -3.96 24.63
C LYS A 6 19.34 -3.82 23.50
N LEU A 7 18.89 -3.87 22.24
CA LEU A 7 19.75 -3.75 21.06
C LEU A 7 20.07 -2.29 20.70
N ASN A 8 19.10 -1.38 20.77
CA ASN A 8 19.28 0.03 20.44
C ASN A 8 18.30 0.92 21.24
N PRO A 9 18.77 1.60 22.30
CA PRO A 9 17.92 2.43 23.13
C PRO A 9 17.36 3.66 22.40
N ARG A 10 18.07 4.20 21.41
CA ARG A 10 17.58 5.33 20.59
C ARG A 10 16.44 4.91 19.67
N ALA A 11 16.53 3.70 19.10
CA ALA A 11 15.47 3.15 18.27
C ALA A 11 14.19 2.95 19.09
N ARG A 12 14.31 2.41 20.31
CA ARG A 12 13.18 2.28 21.22
C ARG A 12 12.53 3.64 21.51
N GLN A 13 13.32 4.65 21.86
CA GLN A 13 12.80 5.98 22.17
C GLN A 13 12.10 6.64 20.96
N SER A 14 12.60 6.42 19.75
CA SER A 14 11.97 6.87 18.50
C SER A 14 10.68 6.11 18.15
N LEU A 15 10.55 4.84 18.57
CA LEU A 15 9.35 4.04 18.35
C LEU A 15 8.27 4.36 19.38
N GLU A 16 8.67 4.64 20.62
CA GLU A 16 7.76 5.08 21.70
C GLU A 16 7.24 6.50 21.48
N SER A 17 7.95 7.35 20.74
CA SER A 17 7.48 8.70 20.39
C SER A 17 6.38 8.71 19.33
N HIS A 18 6.15 7.59 18.64
CA HIS A 18 5.12 7.45 17.61
C HIS A 18 4.02 6.46 18.04
N PRO A 19 2.78 6.61 17.56
CA PRO A 19 1.72 5.65 17.84
C PRO A 19 2.09 4.23 17.37
N LEU A 20 2.04 3.25 18.28
CA LEU A 20 2.40 1.84 18.04
C LEU A 20 1.67 1.22 16.84
N ASN A 21 0.41 1.63 16.62
CA ASN A 21 -0.42 1.21 15.49
C ASN A 21 0.09 1.69 14.13
N ARG A 22 0.99 2.68 14.11
CA ARG A 22 1.67 3.14 12.90
C ARG A 22 3.04 2.51 12.72
N CYS A 23 3.63 1.97 13.78
CA CYS A 23 4.99 1.43 13.75
C CYS A 23 5.06 -0.08 13.53
N THR A 24 3.98 -0.82 13.81
CA THR A 24 4.01 -2.28 13.75
C THR A 24 2.72 -2.86 13.15
N LEU A 25 2.90 -3.78 12.20
CA LEU A 25 1.81 -4.55 11.59
C LEU A 25 0.98 -5.32 12.63
N ALA A 26 1.61 -5.74 13.73
CA ALA A 26 0.93 -6.45 14.82
C ALA A 26 -0.09 -5.58 15.58
N HIS A 27 0.00 -4.25 15.47
CA HIS A 27 -0.84 -3.31 16.23
C HIS A 27 -1.62 -2.33 15.34
N ASP A 28 -1.62 -2.52 14.02
CA ASP A 28 -2.29 -1.62 13.07
C ASP A 28 -3.81 -1.81 13.00
N GLY A 29 -4.37 -2.76 13.76
CA GLY A 29 -5.80 -3.03 13.79
C GLY A 29 -6.35 -3.57 12.46
N GLY A 30 -5.49 -4.17 11.63
CA GLY A 30 -5.86 -4.63 10.28
C GLY A 30 -5.85 -3.50 9.23
N MET A 31 -5.50 -2.29 9.63
CA MET A 31 -5.30 -1.17 8.71
C MET A 31 -3.95 -1.36 8.03
N ARG A 32 -3.95 -1.90 6.82
CA ARG A 32 -2.74 -2.15 6.02
C ARG A 32 -1.98 -0.86 5.70
N TYR A 33 -1.21 -0.33 6.65
CA TYR A 33 -0.18 0.67 6.42
C TYR A 33 1.07 0.06 5.76
N GLY A 34 0.88 -0.92 4.85
CA GLY A 34 1.94 -1.62 4.10
C GLY A 34 2.78 -0.73 3.19
N LEU A 35 2.51 0.57 3.20
CA LEU A 35 3.29 1.65 2.59
C LEU A 35 4.60 1.96 3.32
N LEU A 36 4.85 1.36 4.48
CA LEU A 36 6.07 1.60 5.28
C LEU A 36 7.33 0.92 4.72
N THR A 37 7.24 0.12 3.65
CA THR A 37 8.42 -0.45 3.00
C THR A 37 8.91 0.45 1.86
N THR A 38 10.21 0.74 1.83
CA THR A 38 10.85 1.55 0.78
C THR A 38 10.73 0.94 -0.61
N ASN A 39 10.35 -0.34 -0.70
CA ASN A 39 10.13 -1.02 -1.97
C ASN A 39 9.15 -0.26 -2.87
N LEU A 40 8.10 0.35 -2.32
CA LEU A 40 7.17 1.17 -3.13
C LEU A 40 7.87 2.41 -3.69
N SER A 41 8.55 3.20 -2.85
CA SER A 41 9.25 4.40 -3.33
C SER A 41 10.42 4.07 -4.26
N GLU A 42 11.09 2.94 -4.07
CA GLU A 42 12.16 2.43 -4.93
C GLU A 42 11.65 1.98 -6.31
N ILE A 43 10.53 1.26 -6.36
CA ILE A 43 9.87 0.89 -7.61
C ILE A 43 9.43 2.15 -8.35
N PHE A 44 8.78 3.09 -7.66
CA PHE A 44 8.36 4.36 -8.28
C PHE A 44 9.56 5.15 -8.80
N ASN A 45 10.65 5.26 -8.05
CA ASN A 45 11.86 5.95 -8.50
C ASN A 45 12.47 5.27 -9.74
N SER A 46 12.47 3.94 -9.79
CA SER A 46 12.97 3.17 -10.93
C SER A 46 12.12 3.38 -12.19
N VAL A 47 10.80 3.37 -12.05
CA VAL A 47 9.86 3.66 -13.14
C VAL A 47 10.01 5.11 -13.62
N LEU A 48 10.07 6.07 -12.69
CA LEU A 48 10.22 7.49 -13.02
C LEU A 48 11.57 7.79 -13.69
N LYS A 49 12.65 7.12 -13.30
CA LYS A 49 13.96 7.23 -13.96
C LYS A 49 13.91 6.83 -15.43
N GLY A 50 13.14 5.80 -15.78
CA GLY A 50 12.91 5.38 -17.18
C GLY A 50 11.98 6.33 -17.94
N ALA A 51 11.03 6.96 -17.24
CA ALA A 51 10.06 7.88 -17.83
C ALA A 51 10.59 9.31 -18.06
N ARG A 52 11.85 9.62 -17.69
CA ARG A 52 12.42 10.99 -17.79
C ARG A 52 12.44 11.58 -19.20
N PHE A 53 12.40 10.75 -20.24
CA PHE A 53 12.36 11.19 -21.64
C PHE A 53 10.93 11.32 -22.19
N LEU A 54 9.92 10.96 -21.41
CA LEU A 54 8.52 11.06 -21.81
C LEU A 54 7.97 12.45 -21.47
N PRO A 55 7.09 13.02 -22.31
CA PRO A 55 6.38 14.24 -21.97
C PRO A 55 5.58 14.05 -20.68
N ILE A 56 5.75 14.96 -19.71
CA ILE A 56 5.06 14.92 -18.42
C ILE A 56 3.54 14.83 -18.62
N THR A 57 3.01 15.58 -19.58
CA THR A 57 1.58 15.57 -19.95
C THR A 57 1.10 14.18 -20.37
N ALA A 58 1.89 13.44 -21.16
CA ALA A 58 1.54 12.10 -21.61
C ALA A 58 1.55 11.10 -20.44
N CYS A 59 2.52 11.21 -19.54
CA CYS A 59 2.58 10.39 -18.31
C CYS A 59 1.38 10.62 -17.39
N VAL A 60 1.00 11.89 -17.19
CA VAL A 60 -0.15 12.27 -16.36
C VAL A 60 -1.44 11.76 -17.00
N GLN A 61 -1.65 11.98 -18.30
CA GLN A 61 -2.82 11.48 -19.02
C GLN A 61 -2.92 9.95 -18.94
N LEU A 62 -1.84 9.23 -19.23
CA LEU A 62 -1.82 7.77 -19.16
C LEU A 62 -2.18 7.26 -17.76
N THR A 63 -1.60 7.87 -16.73
CA THR A 63 -1.86 7.48 -15.33
C THR A 63 -3.32 7.73 -14.97
N PHE A 64 -3.84 8.90 -15.31
CA PHE A 64 -5.23 9.28 -15.06
C PHE A 64 -6.22 8.33 -15.75
N TYR A 65 -6.08 8.10 -17.06
CA TYR A 65 -7.00 7.23 -17.79
C TYR A 65 -6.91 5.77 -17.33
N ARG A 66 -5.70 5.26 -17.02
CA ARG A 66 -5.56 3.92 -16.44
C ARG A 66 -6.23 3.81 -15.07
N MET A 67 -6.10 4.82 -14.21
CA MET A 67 -6.77 4.83 -12.91
C MET A 67 -8.29 4.87 -13.07
N VAL A 68 -8.82 5.78 -13.89
CA VAL A 68 -10.26 5.90 -14.14
C VAL A 68 -10.83 4.58 -14.66
N HIS A 69 -10.21 4.01 -15.70
CA HIS A 69 -10.63 2.73 -16.26
C HIS A 69 -10.57 1.59 -15.24
N TYR A 70 -9.50 1.52 -14.44
CA TYR A 70 -9.37 0.52 -13.39
C TYR A 70 -10.51 0.62 -12.37
N PHE A 71 -10.85 1.83 -11.93
CA PHE A 71 -11.96 2.05 -11.00
C PHE A 71 -13.31 1.73 -11.63
N GLU A 72 -13.52 2.10 -12.89
CA GLU A 72 -14.75 1.83 -13.63
C GLU A 72 -15.02 0.32 -13.76
N VAL A 73 -13.98 -0.48 -14.01
CA VAL A 73 -14.09 -1.94 -14.06
C VAL A 73 -14.30 -2.54 -12.67
N ARG A 74 -13.56 -2.07 -11.65
CA ARG A 74 -13.54 -2.70 -10.33
C ARG A 74 -14.69 -2.30 -9.41
N ARG A 75 -15.24 -1.09 -9.58
CA ARG A 75 -16.32 -0.59 -8.72
C ARG A 75 -17.58 -1.45 -8.82
N PRO A 76 -18.12 -1.79 -10.01
CA PRO A 76 -19.29 -2.67 -10.13
C PRO A 76 -19.05 -4.06 -9.52
N LEU A 77 -17.85 -4.63 -9.74
CA LEU A 77 -17.44 -5.89 -9.10
C LEU A 77 -17.51 -5.77 -7.58
N GLY A 78 -16.90 -4.74 -6.99
CA GLY A 78 -16.96 -4.51 -5.54
C GLY A 78 -18.40 -4.40 -5.03
N SER A 79 -19.24 -3.64 -5.74
CA SER A 79 -20.66 -3.48 -5.39
C SER A 79 -21.45 -4.79 -5.48
N SER A 80 -21.19 -5.63 -6.48
CA SER A 80 -21.88 -6.93 -6.60
C SER A 80 -21.48 -7.89 -5.49
N TYR A 81 -20.18 -7.98 -5.15
CA TYR A 81 -19.73 -8.84 -4.04
C TYR A 81 -20.26 -8.37 -2.69
N GLN A 82 -20.30 -7.05 -2.46
CA GLN A 82 -20.91 -6.50 -1.26
C GLN A 82 -22.41 -6.83 -1.16
N ALA A 83 -23.13 -6.82 -2.28
CA ALA A 83 -24.55 -7.22 -2.33
C ALA A 83 -24.75 -8.73 -2.07
N HIS A 84 -23.78 -9.57 -2.44
CA HIS A 84 -23.78 -11.01 -2.14
C HIS A 84 -23.36 -11.35 -0.70
N GLY A 85 -22.92 -10.36 0.10
CA GLY A 85 -22.47 -10.56 1.48
C GLY A 85 -21.02 -11.04 1.60
N ASP A 86 -20.26 -11.04 0.51
CA ASP A 86 -18.86 -11.45 0.51
C ASP A 86 -17.95 -10.33 1.03
N THR A 87 -17.10 -10.64 2.01
CA THR A 87 -16.19 -9.66 2.62
C THR A 87 -15.06 -9.25 1.68
N HIS A 88 -14.67 -10.13 0.73
CA HIS A 88 -13.51 -9.94 -0.14
C HIS A 88 -13.81 -10.40 -1.58
N THR A 89 -13.26 -9.66 -2.55
CA THR A 89 -13.31 -10.10 -3.96
C THR A 89 -12.38 -11.31 -4.18
N PRO A 90 -12.64 -12.18 -5.17
CA PRO A 90 -11.79 -13.35 -5.46
C PRO A 90 -10.33 -12.99 -5.71
N HIS A 91 -10.10 -11.81 -6.29
CA HIS A 91 -8.76 -11.27 -6.52
C HIS A 91 -7.96 -11.06 -5.23
N VAL A 92 -8.63 -10.77 -4.10
CA VAL A 92 -7.98 -10.64 -2.79
C VAL A 92 -7.74 -12.02 -2.19
N VAL A 93 -8.72 -12.92 -2.28
CA VAL A 93 -8.63 -14.30 -1.75
C VAL A 93 -7.48 -15.06 -2.40
N VAL A 94 -7.37 -15.02 -3.73
CA VAL A 94 -6.28 -15.68 -4.48
C VAL A 94 -4.90 -15.15 -4.07
N LYS A 95 -4.79 -13.86 -3.73
CA LYS A 95 -3.54 -13.22 -3.31
C LYS A 95 -3.17 -13.44 -1.84
N GLN A 96 -4.07 -14.03 -1.05
CA GLN A 96 -3.82 -14.41 0.34
C GLN A 96 -3.36 -15.87 0.47
N VAL A 97 -3.62 -16.70 -0.54
CA VAL A 97 -3.30 -18.13 -0.56
C VAL A 97 -1.96 -18.41 -1.28
N ALA A 98 -1.43 -17.43 -2.01
CA ALA A 98 -0.10 -17.45 -2.63
C ALA A 98 0.92 -16.72 -1.76
#